data_AF-A0A4Q5TCX5-F1
#
_entry.id   AF-A0A4Q5TCX5-F1
#
_cell.length_a   1.000
_cell.length_b   1.000
_cell.length_c   1.000
_cell.angle_alpha   90.00
_cell.angle_beta   90.00
_cell.angle_gamma   90.00
#
_symmetry.space_group_name_H-M   'P 1'
#
loop_
_entity.id
_entity.type
_entity.pdbx_description
1 polymer ?
#
loop_
_entity_poly.entity_id
_entity_poly.type
_entity_poly.pdbx_seq_one_letter_code
_entity_poly.pdbx_strand_id
1 'polypeptide(L)'
;MMYHLYRTQLQSTEALSLFYEWEEDAKKAIPIILYTDLLELKKEISHPNFVYLLSVLYKATALTPYREVKEKLAEVGLRPLHQRWFVPHQFIVTELYHIVSDGKVTLRLRDCLQAIKDHLDIKINTDLLLWGGFTAPVNGKHYATKLKADFNNILRRRRYIGGGQPLKDLGTYDQELNALLDLIIQHSGDASKAGRLVMQLSDGITKKTFLRRIVESADTTLKKDAFYRRFFPLFRLICSDEHLMSYEDFVKVSTAKGEHSQYMETSYKSYQSQRVKQLIS
;
A
#
# COMPACT_ATOMS: atom_id res chain seq x y z
N MET A 1 4.59 -0.30 -29.41
CA MET A 1 3.59 -1.35 -29.69
C MET A 1 2.68 -1.64 -28.48
N MET A 2 3.21 -1.86 -27.26
CA MET A 2 2.39 -2.02 -26.04
C MET A 2 1.49 -0.81 -25.73
N TYR A 3 1.94 0.42 -26.00
CA TYR A 3 1.18 1.65 -25.77
C TYR A 3 -0.06 1.81 -26.68
N HIS A 4 -0.10 1.15 -27.84
CA HIS A 4 -1.24 1.22 -28.77
C HIS A 4 -2.34 0.20 -28.43
N LEU A 5 -1.96 -0.98 -27.92
CA LEU A 5 -2.89 -1.94 -27.30
C LEU A 5 -3.48 -1.41 -25.97
N TYR A 6 -2.74 -0.55 -25.28
CA TYR A 6 -3.13 0.19 -24.07
C TYR A 6 -4.38 1.06 -24.30
N ARG A 7 -4.45 1.76 -25.44
CA ARG A 7 -5.47 2.76 -25.73
C ARG A 7 -6.81 2.16 -26.20
N THR A 8 -6.77 0.97 -26.80
CA THR A 8 -7.96 0.32 -27.40
C THR A 8 -8.74 -0.55 -26.42
N GLN A 9 -8.15 -0.99 -25.30
CA GLN A 9 -8.85 -1.81 -24.28
C GLN A 9 -9.12 -1.10 -22.94
N LEU A 10 -8.48 0.05 -22.65
CA LEU A 10 -8.88 0.95 -21.55
C LEU A 10 -10.11 1.81 -21.93
N GLN A 11 -11.15 1.21 -22.50
CA GLN A 11 -12.31 1.95 -23.02
C GLN A 11 -13.17 2.67 -21.96
N SER A 12 -12.83 2.59 -20.67
CA SER A 12 -13.37 3.53 -19.70
C SER A 12 -12.50 4.80 -19.67
N THR A 13 -13.05 5.92 -20.13
CA THR A 13 -12.50 7.27 -19.97
C THR A 13 -12.01 7.55 -18.54
N GLU A 14 -12.64 6.94 -17.54
CA GLU A 14 -12.33 7.14 -16.13
C GLU A 14 -11.02 6.48 -15.66
N ALA A 15 -10.69 5.25 -16.08
CA ALA A 15 -9.41 4.64 -15.71
C ALA A 15 -8.22 5.38 -16.33
N LEU A 16 -8.39 5.85 -17.57
CA LEU A 16 -7.41 6.71 -18.26
C LEU A 16 -7.20 8.03 -17.52
N SER A 17 -8.27 8.65 -17.01
CA SER A 17 -8.14 9.87 -16.21
C SER A 17 -7.29 9.67 -14.96
N LEU A 18 -7.43 8.55 -14.25
CA LEU A 18 -6.65 8.24 -13.06
C LEU A 18 -5.16 8.03 -13.38
N PHE A 19 -4.83 7.45 -14.54
CA PHE A 19 -3.42 7.35 -14.98
C PHE A 19 -2.82 8.73 -15.27
N TYR A 20 -3.56 9.60 -15.95
CA TYR A 20 -3.09 10.95 -16.21
C TYR A 20 -2.90 11.74 -14.92
N GLU A 21 -3.78 11.58 -13.93
CA GLU A 21 -3.59 12.15 -12.60
C GLU A 21 -2.27 11.68 -11.98
N TRP A 22 -1.95 10.38 -12.04
CA TRP A 22 -0.68 9.86 -11.50
C TRP A 22 0.54 10.39 -12.23
N GLU A 23 0.49 10.48 -13.55
CA GLU A 23 1.57 11.04 -14.35
C GLU A 23 1.77 12.54 -14.07
N GLU A 24 0.70 13.30 -13.93
CA GLU A 24 0.76 14.73 -13.61
C GLU A 24 1.30 14.99 -12.19
N ASP A 25 0.87 14.21 -11.20
CA ASP A 25 1.42 14.28 -9.85
C ASP A 25 2.93 14.00 -9.84
N ALA A 26 3.35 12.98 -10.60
CA ALA A 26 4.76 12.64 -10.74
C ALA A 26 5.56 13.75 -11.41
N LYS A 27 5.06 14.34 -12.51
CA LYS A 27 5.71 15.45 -13.22
C LYS A 27 5.97 16.65 -12.31
N LYS A 28 5.10 16.89 -11.33
CA LYS A 28 5.28 17.96 -10.33
C LYS A 28 6.30 17.58 -9.26
N ALA A 29 6.29 16.33 -8.80
CA ALA A 29 7.16 15.88 -7.70
C ALA A 29 8.61 15.61 -8.14
N ILE A 30 8.83 15.08 -9.34
CA ILE A 30 10.16 14.69 -9.84
C ILE A 30 11.15 15.87 -9.82
N PRO A 31 10.83 17.06 -10.37
CA PRO A 31 11.75 18.19 -10.32
C PRO A 31 12.11 18.61 -8.89
N ILE A 32 11.15 18.55 -7.96
CA ILE A 32 11.39 18.87 -6.55
C ILE A 32 12.43 17.90 -5.97
N ILE A 33 12.28 16.59 -6.22
CA ILE A 33 13.22 15.58 -5.71
C ILE A 33 14.61 15.73 -6.35
N LEU A 34 14.66 15.95 -7.67
CA LEU A 34 15.92 15.93 -8.41
C LEU A 34 16.75 17.21 -8.26
N TYR A 35 16.10 18.37 -8.09
CA TYR A 35 16.76 19.68 -8.13
C TYR A 35 16.79 20.40 -6.78
N THR A 36 16.14 19.87 -5.75
CA THR A 36 16.27 20.38 -4.37
C THR A 36 17.36 19.60 -3.64
N ASP A 37 18.22 20.29 -2.88
CA ASP A 37 19.10 19.62 -1.93
C ASP A 37 18.28 19.14 -0.73
N LEU A 38 17.79 17.90 -0.83
CA LEU A 38 16.97 17.31 0.22
C LEU A 38 17.75 17.06 1.53
N LEU A 39 19.08 17.00 1.50
CA LEU A 39 19.91 16.85 2.70
C LEU A 39 20.06 18.17 3.44
N GLU A 40 20.23 19.27 2.71
CA GLU A 40 20.20 20.62 3.28
C GLU A 40 18.81 20.93 3.84
N LEU A 41 17.75 20.69 3.05
CA LEU A 41 16.38 20.92 3.49
C LEU A 41 16.03 20.15 4.76
N LYS A 42 16.51 18.91 4.91
CA LYS A 42 16.36 18.10 6.14
C LYS A 42 16.93 18.78 7.39
N LYS A 43 17.97 19.62 7.24
CA LYS A 43 18.59 20.36 8.35
C LYS A 43 17.84 21.65 8.67
N GLU A 44 17.23 22.27 7.67
CA GLU A 44 16.56 23.57 7.78
C GLU A 44 15.15 23.48 8.37
N ILE A 45 14.41 22.40 8.07
CA ILE A 45 13.03 22.24 8.56
C ILE A 45 12.93 21.20 9.66
N SER A 46 11.89 21.32 10.49
CA SER A 46 11.65 20.36 11.56
C SER A 46 11.48 18.94 11.00
N HIS A 47 12.00 17.96 11.74
CA HIS A 47 11.96 16.55 11.33
C HIS A 47 10.56 16.03 10.91
N PRO A 48 9.45 16.39 11.60
CA PRO A 48 8.10 16.01 11.16
C PRO A 48 7.71 16.60 9.80
N ASN A 49 8.03 17.87 9.57
CA ASN A 49 7.70 18.54 8.31
C ASN A 49 8.49 17.94 7.14
N PHE A 50 9.74 17.57 7.38
CA PHE A 50 10.56 16.86 6.39
C PHE A 50 9.99 15.48 6.04
N VAL A 51 9.59 14.69 7.05
CA VAL A 51 8.98 13.37 6.83
C VAL A 51 7.64 13.48 6.09
N TYR A 52 6.84 14.51 6.38
CA TYR A 52 5.62 14.80 5.65
C TYR A 52 5.88 15.16 4.18
N LEU A 53 6.84 16.05 3.92
CA LEU A 53 7.24 16.42 2.55
C LEU A 53 7.71 15.20 1.77
N LEU A 54 8.61 14.38 2.36
CA LEU A 54 9.07 13.15 1.75
C LEU A 54 7.92 12.18 1.45
N SER A 55 6.92 12.07 2.32
CA SER A 55 5.73 11.26 2.08
C SER A 55 4.97 11.72 0.83
N VAL A 56 4.74 13.03 0.69
CA VAL A 56 4.04 13.58 -0.48
C VAL A 56 4.82 13.28 -1.77
N LEU A 57 6.12 13.59 -1.78
CA LEU A 57 6.99 13.38 -2.94
C LEU A 57 7.13 11.90 -3.32
N TYR A 58 7.26 11.02 -2.33
CA TYR A 58 7.33 9.59 -2.54
C TYR A 58 6.02 9.09 -3.16
N LYS A 59 4.86 9.37 -2.56
CA LYS A 59 3.56 8.87 -3.08
C LYS A 59 3.30 9.32 -4.51
N ALA A 60 3.62 10.57 -4.84
CA ALA A 60 3.47 11.12 -6.18
C ALA A 60 4.33 10.39 -7.24
N THR A 61 5.48 9.83 -6.83
CA THR A 61 6.41 9.15 -7.75
C THR A 61 6.37 7.62 -7.64
N ALA A 62 5.58 7.07 -6.72
CA ALA A 62 5.51 5.63 -6.42
C ALA A 62 5.18 4.77 -7.65
N LEU A 63 4.26 5.25 -8.49
CA LEU A 63 3.73 4.55 -9.66
C LEU A 63 4.43 4.91 -10.97
N THR A 64 5.34 5.88 -10.92
CA THR A 64 6.11 6.41 -12.05
C THR A 64 7.58 6.55 -11.62
N PRO A 65 8.21 5.48 -11.12
CA PRO A 65 9.55 5.60 -10.56
C PRO A 65 10.60 5.86 -11.62
N TYR A 66 11.40 6.90 -11.40
CA TYR A 66 12.63 7.17 -12.14
C TYR A 66 13.82 6.68 -11.33
N ARG A 67 14.87 6.21 -12.01
CA ARG A 67 16.06 5.67 -11.35
C ARG A 67 16.73 6.74 -10.49
N GLU A 68 16.88 7.92 -11.05
CA GLU A 68 17.49 9.10 -10.46
C GLU A 68 16.71 9.55 -9.21
N VAL A 69 15.38 9.44 -9.22
CA VAL A 69 14.53 9.71 -8.06
C VAL A 69 14.82 8.73 -6.93
N LYS A 70 14.95 7.43 -7.22
CA LYS A 70 15.31 6.42 -6.20
C LYS A 70 16.69 6.65 -5.62
N GLU A 71 17.65 7.04 -6.44
CA GLU A 71 19.02 7.36 -6.02
C GLU A 71 19.02 8.58 -5.10
N LYS A 72 18.33 9.67 -5.47
CA LYS A 72 18.16 10.85 -4.60
C LYS A 72 17.47 10.56 -3.28
N LEU A 73 16.45 9.71 -3.29
CA LEU A 73 15.79 9.26 -2.06
C LEU A 73 16.70 8.37 -1.20
N ALA A 74 17.63 7.62 -1.78
CA ALA A 74 18.62 6.86 -1.02
C ALA A 74 19.62 7.77 -0.29
N GLU A 75 20.07 8.87 -0.93
CA GLU A 75 20.99 9.85 -0.35
C GLU A 75 20.46 10.43 0.97
N VAL A 76 19.14 10.68 1.08
CA VAL A 76 18.52 11.18 2.32
C VAL A 76 18.37 10.13 3.42
N GLY A 77 18.74 8.88 3.15
CA GLY A 77 18.76 7.77 4.10
C GLY A 77 17.62 6.76 3.94
N LEU A 78 16.84 6.80 2.86
CA LEU A 78 15.84 5.76 2.59
C LEU A 78 16.50 4.49 2.05
N ARG A 79 16.61 3.49 2.92
CA ARG A 79 17.15 2.16 2.61
C ARG A 79 16.33 1.42 1.53
N PRO A 80 16.90 0.41 0.84
CA PRO A 80 16.20 -0.37 -0.19
C PRO A 80 14.84 -0.93 0.24
N LEU A 81 14.68 -1.33 1.51
CA LEU A 81 13.41 -1.79 2.05
C LEU A 81 12.28 -0.76 1.88
N HIS A 82 12.57 0.53 2.08
CA HIS A 82 11.57 1.59 1.91
C HIS A 82 11.26 1.82 0.44
N GLN A 83 12.14 1.44 -0.49
CA GLN A 83 12.00 1.64 -1.93
C GLN A 83 11.19 0.55 -2.64
N ARG A 84 10.81 -0.52 -1.93
CA ARG A 84 10.03 -1.65 -2.50
C ARG A 84 8.65 -1.24 -3.00
N TRP A 85 8.13 -0.12 -2.54
CA TRP A 85 6.80 0.39 -2.92
C TRP A 85 6.78 1.15 -4.24
N PHE A 86 7.95 1.37 -4.85
CA PHE A 86 8.02 1.87 -6.21
C PHE A 86 7.65 0.77 -7.21
N VAL A 87 6.40 0.78 -7.65
CA VAL A 87 5.85 -0.17 -8.61
C VAL A 87 5.46 0.58 -9.88
N PRO A 88 6.19 0.45 -11.00
CA PRO A 88 5.81 1.07 -12.26
C PRO A 88 4.39 0.69 -12.67
N HIS A 89 3.56 1.68 -12.96
CA HIS A 89 2.17 1.46 -13.36
C HIS A 89 2.05 0.59 -14.61
N GLN A 90 3.07 0.57 -15.48
CA GLN A 90 3.09 -0.31 -16.65
C GLN A 90 2.99 -1.77 -16.26
N PHE A 91 3.69 -2.22 -15.21
CA PHE A 91 3.60 -3.61 -14.74
C PHE A 91 2.24 -3.93 -14.15
N ILE A 92 1.64 -2.98 -13.43
CA ILE A 92 0.28 -3.12 -12.89
C ILE A 92 -0.71 -3.36 -14.03
N VAL A 93 -0.61 -2.56 -15.09
CA VAL A 93 -1.51 -2.68 -16.24
C VAL A 93 -1.26 -3.96 -17.02
N THR A 94 -0.01 -4.39 -17.19
CA THR A 94 0.30 -5.69 -17.79
C THR A 94 -0.39 -6.83 -17.04
N GLU A 95 -0.31 -6.85 -15.71
CA GLU A 95 -0.99 -7.88 -14.91
C GLU A 95 -2.52 -7.78 -14.98
N LEU A 96 -3.09 -6.57 -14.93
CA LEU A 96 -4.53 -6.36 -15.10
C LEU A 96 -5.01 -6.83 -16.49
N TYR A 97 -4.24 -6.59 -17.54
CA TYR A 97 -4.51 -7.08 -18.89
C TYR A 97 -4.52 -8.61 -18.93
N HIS A 98 -3.51 -9.26 -18.35
CA HIS A 98 -3.45 -10.73 -18.30
C HIS A 98 -4.63 -11.36 -17.55
N ILE A 99 -5.17 -10.66 -16.54
CA ILE A 99 -6.36 -11.13 -15.82
C ILE A 99 -7.58 -11.20 -16.76
N VAL A 100 -7.76 -10.22 -17.65
CA VAL A 100 -8.96 -10.05 -18.49
C VAL A 100 -8.82 -10.55 -19.94
N SER A 101 -7.63 -10.93 -20.39
CA SER A 101 -7.30 -11.11 -21.82
C SER A 101 -8.13 -12.14 -22.58
N ASP A 102 -8.72 -13.12 -21.89
CA ASP A 102 -9.56 -14.16 -22.51
C ASP A 102 -11.07 -13.96 -22.27
N GLY A 103 -11.47 -12.80 -21.72
CA GLY A 103 -12.87 -12.41 -21.50
C GLY A 103 -13.59 -13.17 -20.39
N LYS A 104 -12.93 -14.08 -19.66
CA LYS A 104 -13.55 -14.86 -18.56
C LYS A 104 -13.61 -14.10 -17.23
N VAL A 105 -12.93 -12.97 -17.16
CA VAL A 105 -12.95 -12.03 -16.03
C VAL A 105 -13.20 -10.64 -16.59
N THR A 106 -14.18 -9.94 -16.00
CA THR A 106 -14.44 -8.52 -16.25
C THR A 106 -14.05 -7.75 -15.00
N LEU A 107 -13.35 -6.63 -15.17
CA LEU A 107 -12.87 -5.79 -14.05
C LEU A 107 -13.48 -4.39 -14.13
N ARG A 108 -13.92 -3.88 -12.98
CA ARG A 108 -14.08 -2.43 -12.76
C ARG A 108 -12.70 -1.81 -12.57
N LEU A 109 -12.04 -1.49 -13.68
CA LEU A 109 -10.63 -1.07 -13.71
C LEU A 109 -10.34 0.14 -12.83
N ARG A 110 -11.23 1.13 -12.79
CA ARG A 110 -11.07 2.30 -11.91
C ARG A 110 -11.01 1.91 -10.43
N ASP A 111 -11.94 1.07 -9.98
CA ASP A 111 -12.00 0.59 -8.59
C ASP A 111 -10.73 -0.20 -8.23
N CYS A 112 -10.26 -1.05 -9.15
CA CYS A 112 -8.99 -1.77 -9.02
C CYS A 112 -7.81 -0.81 -8.81
N LEU A 113 -7.65 0.14 -9.72
CA LEU A 113 -6.52 1.08 -9.72
C LEU A 113 -6.54 1.99 -8.49
N GLN A 114 -7.73 2.46 -8.08
CA GLN A 114 -7.89 3.24 -6.86
C GLN A 114 -7.50 2.41 -5.63
N ALA A 115 -7.95 1.16 -5.53
CA ALA A 115 -7.60 0.29 -4.41
C ALA A 115 -6.09 0.01 -4.34
N ILE A 116 -5.40 -0.10 -5.48
CA ILE A 116 -3.94 -0.23 -5.55
C ILE A 116 -3.26 1.05 -5.05
N LYS A 117 -3.69 2.22 -5.55
CA LYS A 117 -3.15 3.50 -5.10
C LYS A 117 -3.31 3.68 -3.59
N ASP A 118 -4.51 3.49 -3.07
CA ASP A 118 -4.80 3.65 -1.65
C ASP A 118 -3.92 2.72 -0.80
N HIS A 119 -3.71 1.48 -1.27
CA HIS A 119 -2.84 0.52 -0.58
C HIS A 119 -1.39 1.00 -0.53
N LEU A 120 -0.84 1.41 -1.67
CA LEU A 120 0.55 1.89 -1.75
C LEU A 120 0.75 3.18 -0.94
N ASP A 121 -0.17 4.13 -1.01
CA ASP A 121 -0.11 5.38 -0.25
C ASP A 121 -0.03 5.10 1.26
N ILE A 122 -0.85 4.16 1.76
CA ILE A 122 -0.85 3.75 3.16
C ILE A 122 0.47 3.06 3.53
N LYS A 123 1.00 2.19 2.67
CA LYS A 123 2.28 1.50 2.90
C LYS A 123 3.46 2.47 2.96
N ILE A 124 3.52 3.39 2.00
CA ILE A 124 4.55 4.44 1.93
C ILE A 124 4.48 5.34 3.17
N ASN A 125 3.28 5.82 3.54
CA ASN A 125 3.10 6.63 4.75
C ASN A 125 3.56 5.87 6.00
N THR A 126 3.17 4.60 6.12
CA THR A 126 3.56 3.78 7.29
C THR A 126 5.07 3.63 7.36
N ASP A 127 5.72 3.23 6.27
CA ASP A 127 7.17 2.99 6.25
C ASP A 127 7.97 4.29 6.46
N LEU A 128 7.50 5.43 5.94
CA LEU A 128 8.15 6.73 6.16
C LEU A 128 7.95 7.28 7.57
N LEU A 129 6.78 7.05 8.18
CA LEU A 129 6.57 7.38 9.60
C LEU A 129 7.44 6.52 10.52
N LEU A 130 7.60 5.22 10.19
CA LEU A 130 8.52 4.32 10.89
C LEU A 130 9.96 4.81 10.76
N TRP A 131 10.40 5.11 9.54
CA TRP A 131 11.72 5.67 9.26
C TRP A 131 11.95 6.99 10.00
N GLY A 132 10.93 7.85 10.05
CA GLY A 132 10.94 9.13 10.73
C GLY A 132 10.89 9.06 12.26
N GLY A 133 10.89 7.86 12.86
CA GLY A 133 10.84 7.70 14.32
C GLY A 133 9.48 8.01 14.95
N PHE A 134 8.41 8.19 14.16
CA PHE A 134 7.05 8.47 14.65
C PHE A 134 6.31 7.21 15.11
N THR A 135 7.00 6.35 15.86
CA THR A 135 6.51 5.04 16.29
C THR A 135 6.31 5.01 17.80
N ALA A 136 5.32 4.24 18.26
CA ALA A 136 5.22 3.88 19.67
C ALA A 136 4.96 2.37 19.78
N PRO A 137 5.48 1.73 20.85
CA PRO A 137 5.31 0.30 21.03
C PRO A 137 3.83 -0.05 21.22
N VAL A 138 3.33 -1.00 20.42
CA VAL A 138 2.01 -1.61 20.62
C VAL A 138 2.19 -3.03 21.11
N ASN A 139 1.72 -3.29 22.33
CA ASN A 139 1.66 -4.63 22.92
C ASN A 139 2.99 -5.40 22.86
N GLY A 140 4.11 -4.72 23.09
CA GLY A 140 5.42 -5.32 23.33
C GLY A 140 6.05 -6.09 22.15
N LYS A 141 5.46 -6.15 20.95
CA LYS A 141 6.04 -6.94 19.84
C LYS A 141 5.96 -6.33 18.43
N HIS A 142 5.21 -5.24 18.19
CA HIS A 142 5.18 -4.61 16.87
C HIS A 142 5.30 -3.08 16.92
N TYR A 143 6.16 -2.52 16.08
CA TYR A 143 6.23 -1.09 15.80
C TYR A 143 4.97 -0.68 15.04
N ALA A 144 4.03 -0.05 15.74
CA ALA A 144 2.96 0.68 15.09
C ALA A 144 3.38 2.16 15.00
N THR A 145 2.80 2.92 14.07
CA THR A 145 2.87 4.38 14.18
C THR A 145 2.33 4.78 15.56
N LYS A 146 2.90 5.82 16.19
CA LYS A 146 2.46 6.29 17.51
C LYS A 146 0.94 6.50 17.54
N LEU A 147 0.41 7.03 16.45
CA LEU A 147 -1.02 7.16 16.14
C LEU A 147 -1.81 5.85 16.26
N LYS A 148 -1.31 4.74 15.69
CA LYS A 148 -1.96 3.42 15.74
C LYS A 148 -1.88 2.81 17.14
N ALA A 149 -0.79 3.07 17.87
CA ALA A 149 -0.67 2.66 19.27
C ALA A 149 -1.69 3.38 20.14
N ASP A 150 -1.76 4.70 19.98
CA ASP A 150 -2.65 5.56 20.74
C ASP A 150 -4.11 5.23 20.42
N PHE A 151 -4.46 5.04 19.14
CA PHE A 151 -5.79 4.63 18.71
C PHE A 151 -6.21 3.24 19.23
N ASN A 152 -5.34 2.23 19.16
CA ASN A 152 -5.65 0.89 19.68
C ASN A 152 -5.76 0.88 21.21
N ASN A 153 -4.95 1.67 21.89
CA ASN A 153 -5.07 1.88 23.32
C ASN A 153 -6.39 2.57 23.66
N ILE A 154 -6.86 3.54 22.87
CA ILE A 154 -8.17 4.18 23.02
C ILE A 154 -9.31 3.18 22.79
N LEU A 155 -9.27 2.35 21.75
CA LEU A 155 -10.30 1.33 21.52
C LEU A 155 -10.36 0.30 22.66
N ARG A 156 -9.20 -0.12 23.18
CA ARG A 156 -9.14 -0.96 24.39
C ARG A 156 -9.72 -0.22 25.59
N ARG A 157 -9.33 1.04 25.82
CA ARG A 157 -9.81 1.86 26.93
C ARG A 157 -11.32 2.11 26.85
N ARG A 158 -11.91 2.32 25.66
CA ARG A 158 -13.37 2.39 25.46
C ARG A 158 -14.07 1.07 25.78
N ARG A 159 -13.47 -0.08 25.46
CA ARG A 159 -13.97 -1.40 25.92
C ARG A 159 -13.88 -1.54 27.44
N TYR A 160 -12.84 -1.00 28.08
CA TYR A 160 -12.70 -0.98 29.55
C TYR A 160 -13.66 0.01 30.23
N ILE A 161 -13.97 1.15 29.60
CA ILE A 161 -14.98 2.12 30.07
C ILE A 161 -16.39 1.51 30.03
N GLY A 162 -16.70 0.72 29.01
CA GLY A 162 -17.91 -0.12 28.99
C GLY A 162 -17.94 -1.21 30.08
N GLY A 163 -16.80 -1.47 30.73
CA GLY A 163 -16.62 -2.41 31.84
C GLY A 163 -16.51 -1.77 33.22
N GLY A 164 -16.72 -0.45 33.35
CA GLY A 164 -17.00 0.20 34.64
C GLY A 164 -15.81 0.55 35.56
N GLN A 165 -14.57 0.65 35.07
CA GLN A 165 -13.46 1.17 35.91
C GLN A 165 -12.94 2.55 35.46
N PRO A 166 -12.78 3.53 36.38
CA PRO A 166 -12.23 4.84 36.06
C PRO A 166 -10.70 4.79 36.02
N LEU A 167 -10.12 5.19 34.89
CA LEU A 167 -8.68 5.45 34.79
C LEU A 167 -8.40 6.89 35.22
N LYS A 168 -7.51 7.06 36.20
CA LYS A 168 -7.03 8.37 36.67
C LYS A 168 -6.08 9.00 35.63
N ASP A 169 -6.22 10.31 35.46
CA ASP A 169 -5.46 11.24 34.60
C ASP A 169 -5.59 11.12 33.07
N LEU A 170 -6.42 12.00 32.50
CA LEU A 170 -6.64 12.16 31.04
C LEU A 170 -6.38 13.60 30.53
N GLY A 171 -5.99 14.54 31.40
CA GLY A 171 -6.08 15.98 31.11
C GLY A 171 -5.20 16.49 29.97
N THR A 172 -3.97 15.98 29.81
CA THR A 172 -3.01 16.46 28.80
C THR A 172 -3.06 15.65 27.49
N TYR A 173 -3.47 14.39 27.55
CA TYR A 173 -3.46 13.48 26.39
C TYR A 173 -4.66 13.64 25.45
N ASP A 174 -5.87 13.92 25.98
CA ASP A 174 -7.03 14.24 25.14
C ASP A 174 -6.81 15.58 24.40
N GLN A 175 -6.05 16.50 24.99
CA GLN A 175 -5.70 17.77 24.35
C GLN A 175 -4.73 17.58 23.17
N GLU A 176 -3.71 16.73 23.31
CA GLU A 176 -2.77 16.43 22.21
C GLU A 176 -3.44 15.70 21.03
N LEU A 177 -4.36 14.77 21.31
CA LEU A 177 -5.11 14.07 20.27
C LEU A 177 -6.12 14.99 19.57
N ASN A 178 -6.83 15.83 20.32
CA ASN A 178 -7.71 16.84 19.75
C ASN A 178 -6.92 17.85 18.91
N ALA A 179 -5.74 18.30 19.38
CA ALA A 179 -4.89 19.20 18.60
C ALA A 179 -4.39 18.56 17.28
N LEU A 180 -4.05 17.27 17.29
CA LEU A 180 -3.65 16.54 16.08
C LEU A 180 -4.84 16.34 15.12
N LEU A 181 -6.00 15.97 15.66
CA LEU A 181 -7.23 15.88 14.88
C LEU A 181 -7.60 17.24 14.29
N ASP A 182 -7.52 18.31 15.07
CA ASP A 182 -7.76 19.68 14.62
C ASP A 182 -6.80 20.07 13.51
N LEU A 183 -5.50 19.75 13.61
CA LEU A 183 -4.52 19.95 12.54
C LEU A 183 -4.87 19.20 11.25
N ILE A 184 -5.30 17.94 11.36
CA ILE A 184 -5.71 17.13 10.21
C ILE A 184 -7.03 17.66 9.62
N ILE A 185 -7.97 18.13 10.45
CA ILE A 185 -9.25 18.73 10.06
C ILE A 185 -9.01 20.07 9.36
N GLN A 186 -8.12 20.91 9.90
CA GLN A 186 -7.75 22.22 9.35
C GLN A 186 -7.10 22.07 7.97
N HIS A 187 -6.29 21.02 7.77
CA HIS A 187 -5.69 20.73 6.46
C HIS A 187 -6.61 19.99 5.47
N SER A 188 -7.59 19.21 5.94
CA SER A 188 -8.47 18.42 5.08
C SER A 188 -9.82 19.08 4.77
N GLY A 189 -10.20 20.12 5.50
CA GLY A 189 -11.45 20.87 5.32
C GLY A 189 -12.73 20.12 5.66
N ASP A 190 -12.65 18.87 6.15
CA ASP A 190 -13.78 17.98 6.42
C ASP A 190 -13.46 17.03 7.58
N ALA A 191 -14.14 17.23 8.71
CA ALA A 191 -13.93 16.45 9.93
C ALA A 191 -14.24 14.95 9.76
N SER A 192 -15.16 14.58 8.86
CA SER A 192 -15.46 13.18 8.56
C SER A 192 -14.36 12.51 7.72
N LYS A 193 -13.64 13.28 6.90
CA LYS A 193 -12.47 12.80 6.14
C LYS A 193 -11.25 12.67 7.04
N ALA A 194 -11.01 13.60 7.95
CA ALA A 194 -9.92 13.52 8.94
C ALA A 194 -10.04 12.27 9.82
N GLY A 195 -11.24 12.00 10.37
CA GLY A 195 -11.49 10.80 11.17
C GLY A 195 -11.32 9.50 10.38
N ARG A 196 -11.73 9.48 9.10
CA ARG A 196 -11.46 8.36 8.18
C ARG A 196 -9.98 8.20 7.86
N LEU A 197 -9.23 9.29 7.68
CA LEU A 197 -7.79 9.26 7.43
C LEU A 197 -7.03 8.70 8.64
N VAL A 198 -7.37 9.14 9.85
CA VAL A 198 -6.80 8.63 11.11
C VAL A 198 -7.13 7.16 11.31
N MET A 199 -8.38 6.75 11.05
CA MET A 199 -8.80 5.34 11.05
C MET A 199 -8.04 4.53 9.99
N GLN A 200 -7.90 5.03 8.77
CA GLN A 200 -7.14 4.39 7.68
C GLN A 200 -5.64 4.33 7.96
N LEU A 201 -5.08 5.30 8.66
CA LEU A 201 -3.69 5.29 9.13
C LEU A 201 -3.50 4.34 10.33
N SER A 202 -4.55 4.15 11.15
CA SER A 202 -4.54 3.26 12.32
C SER A 202 -4.82 1.79 11.98
N ASP A 203 -5.77 1.51 11.09
CA ASP A 203 -6.10 0.16 10.63
C ASP A 203 -5.23 -0.25 9.44
N GLY A 204 -4.81 0.74 8.63
CA GLY A 204 -4.41 0.48 7.25
C GLY A 204 -5.63 0.04 6.44
N ILE A 205 -5.60 0.21 5.12
CA ILE A 205 -6.19 -0.83 4.28
C ILE A 205 -5.35 -2.06 4.58
N THR A 206 -5.83 -2.91 5.50
CA THR A 206 -5.16 -4.17 5.78
C THR A 206 -4.96 -4.89 4.44
N LYS A 207 -3.87 -5.65 4.31
CA LYS A 207 -3.62 -6.45 3.10
C LYS A 207 -4.91 -7.22 2.71
N LYS A 208 -5.62 -7.77 3.68
CA LYS A 208 -6.94 -8.39 3.52
C LYS A 208 -7.98 -7.47 2.86
N THR A 209 -8.19 -6.25 3.37
CA THR A 209 -9.16 -5.29 2.82
C THR A 209 -8.80 -4.89 1.37
N PHE A 210 -7.53 -4.68 1.07
CA PHE A 210 -7.05 -4.41 -0.30
C PHE A 210 -7.38 -5.57 -1.23
N LEU A 211 -6.95 -6.78 -0.88
CA LEU A 211 -7.14 -7.98 -1.70
C LEU A 211 -8.62 -8.26 -1.94
N ARG A 212 -9.45 -8.08 -0.91
CA ARG A 212 -10.90 -8.24 -1.01
C ARG A 212 -11.51 -7.23 -1.99
N ARG A 213 -11.15 -5.94 -1.91
CA ARG A 213 -11.64 -4.90 -2.84
C ARG A 213 -11.29 -5.21 -4.30
N ILE A 214 -10.07 -5.67 -4.57
CA ILE A 214 -9.67 -6.07 -5.92
C ILE A 214 -10.53 -7.23 -6.41
N VAL A 215 -10.74 -8.25 -5.59
CA VAL A 215 -11.58 -9.40 -5.95
C VAL A 215 -13.05 -8.99 -6.16
N GLU A 216 -13.60 -8.13 -5.29
CA GLU A 216 -14.98 -7.65 -5.39
C GLU A 216 -15.20 -6.74 -6.61
N SER A 217 -14.15 -6.15 -7.16
CA SER A 217 -14.22 -5.36 -8.40
C SER A 217 -14.32 -6.20 -9.67
N ALA A 218 -14.26 -7.53 -9.53
CA ALA A 218 -14.20 -8.48 -10.63
C ALA A 218 -15.46 -9.35 -10.71
N ASP A 219 -15.97 -9.51 -11.92
CA ASP A 219 -16.99 -10.51 -12.26
C ASP A 219 -16.33 -11.63 -13.08
N THR A 220 -16.72 -12.89 -12.85
CA THR A 220 -16.08 -14.02 -13.55
C THR A 220 -17.00 -15.22 -13.75
N THR A 221 -16.75 -15.97 -14.82
CA THR A 221 -17.33 -17.30 -15.07
C THR A 221 -16.40 -18.45 -14.67
N LEU A 222 -15.20 -18.14 -14.16
CA LEU A 222 -14.20 -19.13 -13.76
C LEU A 222 -14.57 -19.82 -12.45
N LYS A 223 -14.12 -21.07 -12.30
CA LYS A 223 -14.07 -21.72 -10.98
C LYS A 223 -13.22 -20.89 -10.02
N LYS A 224 -13.65 -20.80 -8.76
CA LYS A 224 -13.04 -19.99 -7.70
C LYS A 224 -11.51 -20.14 -7.59
N ASP A 225 -11.01 -21.38 -7.69
CA ASP A 225 -9.55 -21.64 -7.68
C ASP A 225 -8.82 -21.08 -8.91
N ALA A 226 -9.41 -21.23 -10.09
CA ALA A 226 -8.84 -20.66 -11.31
C ALA A 226 -8.85 -19.14 -11.27
N PHE A 227 -9.92 -18.54 -10.75
CA PHE A 227 -10.06 -17.11 -10.55
C PHE A 227 -8.97 -16.54 -9.62
N TYR A 228 -8.78 -17.12 -8.43
CA TYR A 228 -7.76 -16.61 -7.49
C TYR A 228 -6.32 -16.71 -8.01
N ARG A 229 -6.00 -17.76 -8.78
CA ARG A 229 -4.67 -17.87 -9.41
C ARG A 229 -4.36 -16.71 -10.34
N ARG A 230 -5.36 -16.12 -11.00
CA ARG A 230 -5.15 -15.00 -11.92
C ARG A 230 -4.67 -13.73 -11.24
N PHE A 231 -5.14 -13.46 -10.02
CA PHE A 231 -4.74 -12.25 -9.29
C PHE A 231 -3.43 -12.41 -8.51
N PHE A 232 -2.92 -13.64 -8.37
CA PHE A 232 -1.71 -13.91 -7.60
C PHE A 232 -0.49 -13.07 -8.06
N PRO A 233 -0.18 -12.96 -9.36
CA PRO A 233 0.95 -12.14 -9.82
C PRO A 233 0.80 -10.66 -9.45
N LEU A 234 -0.38 -10.07 -9.66
CA LEU A 234 -0.69 -8.69 -9.27
C LEU A 234 -0.52 -8.49 -7.77
N PHE A 235 -1.03 -9.42 -6.95
CA PHE A 235 -0.89 -9.34 -5.50
C PHE A 235 0.55 -9.45 -5.04
N ARG A 236 1.35 -10.31 -5.67
CA ARG A 236 2.79 -10.39 -5.40
C ARG A 236 3.50 -9.08 -5.74
N LEU A 237 3.17 -8.50 -6.90
CA LEU A 237 3.74 -7.23 -7.36
C LEU A 237 3.47 -6.09 -6.37
N ILE A 238 2.21 -5.92 -5.94
CA ILE A 238 1.79 -4.80 -5.09
C ILE A 238 2.12 -5.01 -3.61
N CYS A 239 1.98 -6.23 -3.09
CA CYS A 239 2.16 -6.47 -1.65
C CYS A 239 3.62 -6.69 -1.26
N SER A 240 4.50 -7.03 -2.21
CA SER A 240 5.92 -7.33 -1.99
C SER A 240 6.17 -8.27 -0.79
N ASP A 241 5.30 -9.26 -0.60
CA ASP A 241 5.26 -10.09 0.60
C ASP A 241 6.06 -11.39 0.40
N GLU A 242 6.95 -11.70 1.34
CA GLU A 242 7.76 -12.92 1.38
C GLU A 242 6.91 -14.20 1.36
N HIS A 243 5.65 -14.13 1.79
CA HIS A 243 4.71 -15.24 1.76
C HIS A 243 4.12 -15.52 0.37
N LEU A 244 4.34 -14.65 -0.63
CA LEU A 244 3.89 -14.85 -2.01
C LEU A 244 5.07 -15.22 -2.92
N MET A 245 5.61 -16.42 -2.68
CA MET A 245 6.75 -16.97 -3.42
C MET A 245 6.55 -16.96 -4.95
N SER A 246 7.63 -16.68 -5.67
CA SER A 246 7.68 -16.92 -7.11
C SER A 246 7.69 -18.42 -7.43
N TYR A 247 7.49 -18.76 -8.70
CA TYR A 247 7.62 -20.15 -9.12
C TYR A 247 9.05 -20.66 -8.86
N GLU A 248 10.06 -19.85 -9.16
CA GLU A 248 11.46 -20.17 -8.93
C GLU A 248 11.76 -20.40 -7.45
N ASP A 249 11.26 -19.52 -6.58
CA ASP A 249 11.45 -19.66 -5.12
C ASP A 249 10.72 -20.87 -4.56
N PHE A 250 9.50 -21.12 -5.06
CA PHE A 250 8.74 -22.32 -4.71
C PHE A 250 9.52 -23.58 -5.09
N VAL A 251 10.04 -23.66 -6.32
CA VAL A 251 10.84 -24.80 -6.78
C VAL A 251 12.09 -25.00 -5.92
N LYS A 252 12.82 -23.93 -5.58
CA LYS A 252 14.00 -24.00 -4.71
C LYS A 252 13.66 -24.57 -3.33
N VAL A 253 12.58 -24.09 -2.71
CA VAL A 253 12.15 -24.57 -1.38
C VAL A 253 11.68 -26.03 -1.43
N SER A 254 10.90 -26.41 -2.45
CA SER A 254 10.38 -27.77 -2.59
C SER A 254 11.48 -28.79 -2.92
N THR A 255 12.42 -28.44 -3.80
CA THR A 255 13.59 -29.31 -4.07
C THR A 255 14.51 -29.45 -2.86
N ALA A 256 14.75 -28.37 -2.10
CA ALA A 256 15.52 -28.43 -0.86
C ALA A 256 14.88 -29.35 0.21
N LYS A 257 13.56 -29.58 0.13
CA LYS A 257 12.82 -30.49 1.02
C LYS A 257 12.69 -31.92 0.48
N GLY A 258 13.31 -32.23 -0.67
CA GLY A 258 13.28 -33.55 -1.27
C GLY A 258 12.00 -33.89 -2.05
N GLU A 259 11.18 -32.90 -2.41
CA GLU A 259 9.96 -33.11 -3.20
C GLU A 259 10.26 -33.34 -4.69
N HIS A 260 9.58 -34.31 -5.32
CA HIS A 260 9.81 -34.72 -6.72
C HIS A 260 9.26 -33.75 -7.78
N SER A 261 9.99 -33.63 -8.90
CA SER A 261 9.79 -32.58 -9.91
C SER A 261 8.53 -32.69 -10.78
N GLN A 262 7.97 -33.90 -10.93
CA GLN A 262 6.95 -34.18 -11.96
C GLN A 262 5.63 -33.41 -11.81
N TYR A 263 5.34 -32.85 -10.64
CA TYR A 263 4.08 -32.13 -10.37
C TYR A 263 4.28 -30.70 -9.83
N MET A 264 5.48 -30.12 -9.99
CA MET A 264 5.81 -28.80 -9.43
C MET A 264 4.86 -27.69 -9.91
N GLU A 265 4.49 -27.70 -11.20
CA GLU A 265 3.62 -26.67 -11.76
C GLU A 265 2.18 -26.76 -11.21
N THR A 266 1.61 -27.97 -11.12
CA THR A 266 0.28 -28.19 -10.54
C THR A 266 0.27 -27.85 -9.04
N SER A 267 1.34 -28.20 -8.34
CA SER A 267 1.51 -27.89 -6.92
C SER A 267 1.60 -26.38 -6.69
N TYR A 268 2.37 -25.67 -7.52
CA TYR A 268 2.48 -24.22 -7.45
C TYR A 268 1.15 -23.52 -7.77
N LYS A 269 0.43 -23.97 -8.80
CA LYS A 269 -0.92 -23.46 -9.09
C LYS A 269 -1.86 -23.64 -7.89
N SER A 270 -1.81 -24.79 -7.23
CA SER A 270 -2.61 -25.06 -6.03
C SER A 270 -2.21 -24.17 -4.86
N TYR A 271 -0.91 -24.00 -4.64
CA TYR A 271 -0.32 -23.09 -3.66
C TYR A 271 -0.83 -21.65 -3.85
N GLN A 272 -0.77 -21.13 -5.08
CA GLN A 272 -1.23 -19.77 -5.39
C GLN A 272 -2.68 -19.54 -4.96
N SER A 273 -3.59 -20.43 -5.36
CA SER A 273 -5.01 -20.32 -5.00
C SER A 273 -5.21 -20.36 -3.49
N GLN A 274 -4.60 -21.34 -2.81
CA GLN A 274 -4.74 -21.50 -1.36
C GLN A 274 -4.21 -20.28 -0.60
N ARG A 275 -3.09 -19.69 -1.02
CA ARG A 275 -2.55 -18.49 -0.39
C ARG A 275 -3.46 -17.29 -0.56
N VAL A 276 -3.99 -17.06 -1.76
CA VAL A 276 -4.97 -15.97 -1.98
C VAL A 276 -6.21 -16.18 -1.12
N LYS A 277 -6.74 -17.41 -1.05
CA LYS A 277 -7.87 -17.74 -0.15
C LYS A 277 -7.58 -17.39 1.30
N GLN A 278 -6.43 -17.82 1.82
CA GLN A 278 -6.02 -17.55 3.21
C GLN A 278 -5.89 -16.06 3.50
N LEU A 279 -5.40 -15.28 2.53
CA LEU A 279 -5.21 -13.84 2.70
C LEU A 279 -6.52 -13.03 2.65
N ILE A 280 -7.57 -13.59 2.03
CA ILE A 280 -8.89 -12.94 1.89
C ILE A 280 -9.87 -13.40 2.98
N SER A 281 -9.73 -14.62 3.50
CA SER A 281 -10.60 -15.22 4.53
C SER A 281 -10.48 -14.52 5.87
#